data_AF-A0AAV3X2I7-F1
#
_entry.id   AF-A0AAV3X2I7-F1
#
_cell.length_a   1.000
_cell.length_b   1.000
_cell.length_c   1.000
_cell.angle_alpha   90.00
_cell.angle_beta   90.00
_cell.angle_gamma   90.00
#
_symmetry.space_group_name_H-M   'P 1'
#
loop_
_entity.id
_entity.type
_entity.pdbx_description
1 polymer ?
#
loop_
_entity_poly.entity_id
_entity_poly.type
_entity_poly.pdbx_seq_one_letter_code
_entity_poly.pdbx_strand_id
1 'polypeptide(L)'
;MNGKILLRRVVAIATTSLVLSLSVPAAAGDEVDLHTLCSKFPLNSRCQGYQIPVPLEERSGDLGECSLKTGETTKEGDCKVLLTEQKITIYMEEGEELEILQRQKTTREYNISIQDITALSYKKESRTPTSRRVRNFLLFGVLGAALTRPDKLAQIDIGFTDSSPNPPVPNTLTLLLKRDTGTTLKDQLVQLTGITAVEPEANS
;
A
#
# COMPACT_ATOMS: atom_id res chain seq x y z
N MET A 1 -29.39 4.61 -103.93
CA MET A 1 -29.19 6.07 -104.12
C MET A 1 -28.79 6.68 -102.79
N ASN A 2 -27.88 7.64 -102.88
CA ASN A 2 -27.06 8.21 -101.82
C ASN A 2 -27.85 8.90 -100.69
N GLY A 3 -27.29 8.85 -99.48
CA GLY A 3 -27.68 9.71 -98.37
C GLY A 3 -26.70 9.60 -97.20
N LYS A 4 -25.56 10.30 -97.27
CA LYS A 4 -24.68 10.54 -96.12
C LYS A 4 -25.28 11.68 -95.30
N ILE A 5 -25.43 11.50 -93.99
CA ILE A 5 -25.52 12.61 -93.03
C ILE A 5 -24.50 12.37 -91.92
N LEU A 6 -23.57 13.31 -91.87
CA LEU A 6 -22.54 13.57 -90.89
C LEU A 6 -23.19 14.18 -89.63
N LEU A 7 -22.82 13.78 -88.40
CA LEU A 7 -22.41 14.72 -87.33
C LEU A 7 -22.13 14.06 -85.97
N ARG A 8 -20.93 14.39 -85.44
CA ARG A 8 -20.57 14.75 -84.05
C ARG A 8 -21.14 13.92 -82.88
N ARG A 9 -20.24 13.23 -82.15
CA ARG A 9 -20.27 13.12 -80.66
C ARG A 9 -18.83 13.12 -80.13
N VAL A 10 -18.36 14.26 -79.62
CA VAL A 10 -18.20 14.62 -78.19
C VAL A 10 -17.20 13.70 -77.48
N VAL A 11 -15.96 14.20 -77.35
CA VAL A 11 -14.92 13.66 -76.46
C VAL A 11 -15.29 14.06 -75.03
N ALA A 12 -15.68 13.08 -74.21
CA ALA A 12 -15.87 13.29 -72.77
C ALA A 12 -14.52 13.11 -72.08
N ILE A 13 -13.89 14.23 -71.72
CA ILE A 13 -12.70 14.23 -70.86
C ILE A 13 -13.20 14.01 -69.43
N ALA A 14 -13.05 12.78 -68.92
CA ALA A 14 -13.34 12.46 -67.53
C ALA A 14 -12.21 13.01 -66.64
N THR A 15 -12.48 14.14 -65.98
CA THR A 15 -11.62 14.70 -64.93
C THR A 15 -11.83 13.95 -63.62
N THR A 16 -10.94 13.00 -63.33
CA THR A 16 -10.88 12.30 -62.04
C THR A 16 -10.36 13.26 -60.98
N SER A 17 -11.24 13.75 -60.11
CA SER A 17 -10.87 14.58 -58.96
C SER A 17 -10.30 13.69 -57.86
N LEU A 18 -9.00 13.81 -57.61
CA LEU A 18 -8.30 13.14 -56.52
C LEU A 18 -8.61 13.88 -55.21
N VAL A 19 -9.54 13.37 -54.41
CA VAL A 19 -9.80 13.91 -53.06
C VAL A 19 -8.71 13.37 -52.14
N LEU A 20 -7.68 14.19 -51.89
CA LEU A 20 -6.72 13.94 -50.81
C LEU A 20 -7.41 14.23 -49.46
N SER A 21 -7.90 13.17 -48.83
CA SER A 21 -8.28 13.18 -47.43
C SER A 21 -7.00 13.34 -46.59
N LEU A 22 -6.66 14.57 -46.23
CA LEU A 22 -5.65 14.86 -45.21
C LEU A 22 -6.20 14.38 -43.86
N SER A 23 -5.89 13.14 -43.49
CA SER A 23 -6.02 12.69 -42.11
C SER A 23 -5.00 13.45 -41.27
N VAL A 24 -5.46 14.49 -40.58
CA VAL A 24 -4.68 15.15 -39.53
C VAL A 24 -4.37 14.08 -38.48
N PRO A 25 -3.09 13.76 -38.22
CA PRO A 25 -2.77 12.89 -37.10
C PRO A 25 -3.22 13.62 -35.84
N ALA A 26 -4.16 13.01 -35.11
CA ALA A 26 -4.45 13.43 -33.75
C ALA A 26 -3.11 13.37 -33.01
N ALA A 27 -2.57 14.54 -32.68
CA ALA A 27 -1.45 14.62 -31.77
C ALA A 27 -1.89 13.89 -30.51
N ALA A 28 -1.27 12.75 -30.24
CA ALA A 28 -1.36 12.07 -28.96
C ALA A 28 -0.75 13.04 -27.95
N GLY A 29 -1.55 13.98 -27.45
CA GLY A 29 -1.20 14.75 -26.28
C GLY A 29 -1.00 13.75 -25.16
N ASP A 30 0.16 13.80 -24.52
CA ASP A 30 0.51 12.94 -23.39
C ASP A 30 -0.72 12.83 -22.49
N GLU A 31 -1.24 11.61 -22.38
CA GLU A 31 -2.44 11.34 -21.61
C GLU A 31 -2.12 11.75 -20.18
N VAL A 32 -2.68 12.90 -19.75
CA VAL A 32 -2.37 13.46 -18.43
C VAL A 32 -2.76 12.42 -17.39
N ASP A 33 -1.74 11.90 -16.71
CA ASP A 33 -1.87 10.91 -15.66
C ASP A 33 -2.97 11.33 -14.67
N LEU A 34 -3.92 10.43 -14.43
CA LEU A 34 -5.11 10.69 -13.61
C LEU A 34 -4.70 11.13 -12.21
N HIS A 35 -3.63 10.55 -11.65
CA HIS A 35 -3.12 10.99 -10.36
C HIS A 35 -2.60 12.43 -10.40
N THR A 36 -1.78 12.79 -11.38
CA THR A 36 -1.26 14.15 -11.56
C THR A 36 -2.39 15.17 -11.74
N LEU A 37 -3.44 14.77 -12.46
CA LEU A 37 -4.66 15.55 -12.59
C LEU A 37 -5.35 15.75 -11.24
N CYS A 38 -5.53 14.68 -10.45
CA CYS A 38 -6.32 14.71 -9.22
C CYS A 38 -5.58 15.26 -8.00
N SER A 39 -4.26 15.19 -7.96
CA SER A 39 -3.44 15.85 -6.95
C SER A 39 -3.44 17.38 -7.10
N LYS A 40 -3.39 17.89 -8.33
CA LYS A 40 -3.38 19.34 -8.62
C LYS A 40 -4.79 19.93 -8.70
N PHE A 41 -5.74 19.17 -9.22
CA PHE A 41 -7.11 19.61 -9.44
C PHE A 41 -8.10 18.59 -8.84
N PRO A 42 -8.18 18.50 -7.49
CA PRO A 42 -9.03 17.51 -6.82
C PRO A 42 -10.52 17.64 -7.13
N LEU A 43 -10.95 18.82 -7.60
CA LEU A 43 -12.33 19.08 -8.04
C LEU A 43 -12.58 18.78 -9.53
N ASN A 44 -11.62 18.20 -10.24
CA ASN A 44 -11.82 17.78 -11.62
C ASN A 44 -12.85 16.64 -11.67
N SER A 45 -13.77 16.67 -12.64
CA SER A 45 -14.82 15.66 -12.77
C SER A 45 -14.27 14.24 -12.98
N ARG A 46 -13.04 14.10 -13.49
CA ARG A 46 -12.35 12.81 -13.62
C ARG A 46 -11.84 12.25 -12.30
N CYS A 47 -11.81 13.05 -11.24
CA CYS A 47 -11.30 12.69 -9.91
C CYS A 47 -12.38 12.23 -8.96
N GLN A 48 -13.62 12.05 -9.45
CA GLN A 48 -14.72 11.60 -8.63
C GLN A 48 -14.42 10.19 -8.09
N GLY A 49 -14.24 10.08 -6.77
CA GLY A 49 -13.87 8.83 -6.10
C GLY A 49 -12.36 8.55 -6.05
N TYR A 50 -11.52 9.43 -6.59
CA TYR A 50 -10.06 9.31 -6.49
C TYR A 50 -9.60 9.71 -5.08
N GLN A 51 -8.99 8.77 -4.35
CA GLN A 51 -8.36 9.06 -3.07
C GLN A 51 -6.87 9.28 -3.29
N ILE A 52 -6.37 10.44 -2.85
CA ILE A 52 -4.94 10.76 -2.92
C ILE A 52 -4.19 9.76 -2.02
N PRO A 53 -3.19 9.03 -2.55
CA PRO A 53 -2.38 8.14 -1.75
C PRO A 53 -1.65 8.94 -0.65
N VAL A 54 -1.70 8.42 0.58
CA VAL A 54 -0.99 9.03 1.72
C VAL A 54 0.19 8.13 2.10
N PRO A 55 1.42 8.65 2.17
CA PRO A 55 2.58 7.87 2.57
C PRO A 55 2.54 7.52 4.06
N LEU A 56 3.30 6.51 4.47
CA LEU A 56 3.26 6.01 5.85
C LEU A 56 3.74 7.05 6.85
N GLU A 57 4.72 7.86 6.47
CA GLU A 57 5.32 8.89 7.30
C GLU A 57 4.32 9.98 7.71
N GLU A 58 3.32 10.25 6.87
CA GLU A 58 2.26 11.24 7.14
C GLU A 58 1.10 10.68 7.98
N ARG A 59 1.02 9.35 8.14
CA ARG A 59 -0.01 8.72 8.99
C ARG A 59 0.28 8.94 10.47
N SER A 60 -0.78 9.01 11.28
CA SER A 60 -0.65 9.02 12.74
C SER A 60 -0.39 7.62 13.28
N GLY A 61 0.10 7.54 14.52
CA GLY A 61 0.34 6.27 15.21
C GLY A 61 1.81 5.91 15.33
N ASP A 62 2.05 4.75 15.93
CA ASP A 62 3.37 4.26 16.27
C ASP A 62 3.93 3.39 15.15
N LEU A 63 5.17 3.66 14.75
CA LEU A 63 5.88 2.91 13.70
C LEU A 63 6.31 1.53 14.20
N GLY A 64 6.11 0.50 13.37
CA GLY A 64 6.57 -0.87 13.58
C GLY A 64 6.60 -1.70 12.30
N GLU A 65 6.91 -2.98 12.44
CA GLU A 65 6.73 -3.99 11.39
C GLU A 65 5.41 -4.74 11.68
N CYS A 66 4.57 -4.93 10.66
CA CYS A 66 3.30 -5.64 10.78
C CYS A 66 3.30 -6.88 9.88
N SER A 67 2.68 -7.97 10.35
CA SER A 67 2.28 -9.12 9.52
C SER A 67 0.79 -9.40 9.76
N LEU A 68 -0.01 -9.32 8.70
CA LEU A 68 -1.44 -9.55 8.71
C LEU A 68 -1.74 -10.85 7.95
N LYS A 69 -2.19 -11.87 8.70
CA LYS A 69 -2.65 -13.14 8.15
C LYS A 69 -4.17 -13.19 8.12
N THR A 70 -4.74 -13.23 6.93
CA THR A 70 -6.19 -13.36 6.69
C THR A 70 -6.45 -14.63 5.87
N GLY A 71 -6.99 -15.67 6.51
CA GLY A 71 -7.09 -17.00 5.90
C GLY A 71 -5.72 -17.53 5.43
N GLU A 72 -5.58 -17.73 4.12
CA GLU A 72 -4.33 -18.20 3.48
C GLU A 72 -3.40 -17.05 3.04
N THR A 73 -3.87 -15.80 3.06
CA THR A 73 -3.08 -14.65 2.61
C THR A 73 -2.29 -14.05 3.77
N THR A 74 -1.00 -13.82 3.58
CA THR A 74 -0.16 -13.09 4.53
C THR A 74 0.39 -11.84 3.86
N LYS A 75 0.23 -10.69 4.52
CA LYS A 75 0.80 -9.41 4.09
C LYS A 75 1.75 -8.90 5.16
N GLU A 76 2.93 -8.46 4.76
CA GLU A 76 3.97 -8.00 5.69
C GLU A 76 4.59 -6.70 5.20
N GLY A 77 4.97 -5.84 6.13
CA GLY A 77 5.67 -4.60 5.81
C GLY A 77 5.74 -3.63 6.98
N ASP A 78 6.38 -2.50 6.73
CA ASP A 78 6.37 -1.38 7.67
C ASP A 78 4.94 -0.85 7.82
N CYS A 79 4.61 -0.46 9.05
CA CYS A 79 3.28 -0.01 9.38
C CYS A 79 3.27 1.02 10.50
N LYS A 80 2.16 1.75 10.60
CA LYS A 80 1.81 2.56 11.77
C LYS A 80 0.55 2.01 12.40
N VAL A 81 0.58 1.86 13.72
CA VAL A 81 -0.56 1.38 14.50
C VAL A 81 -1.12 2.51 15.36
N LEU A 82 -2.43 2.67 15.34
CA LEU A 82 -3.17 3.60 16.18
C LEU A 82 -4.26 2.83 16.93
N LEU A 83 -4.17 2.83 18.26
CA LEU A 83 -5.19 2.25 19.13
C LEU A 83 -6.13 3.36 19.63
N THR A 84 -7.42 3.08 19.55
CA THR A 84 -8.50 3.90 20.13
C THR A 84 -9.36 3.01 21.02
N GLU A 85 -10.33 3.60 21.74
CA GLU A 85 -11.24 2.84 22.60
C GLU A 85 -12.09 1.79 21.84
N GLN A 86 -12.31 1.98 20.53
CA GLN A 86 -13.22 1.17 19.74
C GLN A 86 -12.51 0.22 18.77
N LYS A 87 -11.31 0.60 18.30
CA LYS A 87 -10.61 -0.14 17.23
C LYS A 87 -9.10 0.06 17.26
N ILE A 88 -8.41 -0.90 16.64
CA ILE A 88 -7.03 -0.79 16.17
C ILE A 88 -7.08 -0.40 14.69
N THR A 89 -6.37 0.67 14.32
CA THR A 89 -6.14 1.06 12.93
C THR A 89 -4.69 0.81 12.55
N ILE A 90 -4.48 0.14 11.43
CA ILE A 90 -3.15 -0.21 10.90
C ILE A 90 -3.03 0.44 9.53
N TYR A 91 -2.00 1.25 9.35
CA TYR A 91 -1.59 1.76 8.06
C TYR A 91 -0.39 0.94 7.61
N MET A 92 -0.53 0.14 6.55
CA MET A 92 0.54 -0.74 6.04
C MET A 92 0.91 -0.30 4.63
N GLU A 93 2.20 -0.29 4.32
CA GLU A 93 2.65 0.00 2.95
C GLU A 93 2.22 -1.10 1.97
N GLU A 94 1.71 -0.70 0.81
CA GLU A 94 1.31 -1.59 -0.28
C GLU A 94 1.64 -0.97 -1.64
N GLY A 95 1.97 -1.82 -2.61
CA GLY A 95 2.24 -1.41 -3.99
C GLY A 95 3.68 -0.98 -4.26
N GLU A 96 3.86 -0.35 -5.42
CA GLU A 96 5.14 0.17 -5.90
C GLU A 96 5.41 1.59 -5.37
N GLU A 97 6.68 1.98 -5.39
CA GLU A 97 7.07 3.35 -5.09
C GLU A 97 6.53 4.30 -6.17
N LEU A 98 5.96 5.41 -5.74
CA LEU A 98 5.41 6.41 -6.66
C LEU A 98 6.31 7.65 -6.65
N GLU A 99 6.73 8.13 -7.82
CA GLU A 99 7.60 9.32 -7.95
C GLU A 99 7.02 10.56 -7.24
N ILE A 100 5.69 10.67 -7.29
CA ILE A 100 4.86 11.72 -6.67
C ILE A 100 4.90 11.71 -5.14
N LEU A 101 5.18 10.56 -4.52
CA LEU A 101 5.41 10.43 -3.09
C LEU A 101 6.91 10.45 -2.80
N GLN A 102 7.71 11.11 -3.63
CA GLN A 102 9.17 11.14 -3.49
C GLN A 102 9.79 9.73 -3.43
N ARG A 103 9.21 8.79 -4.21
CA ARG A 103 9.55 7.35 -4.21
C ARG A 103 9.15 6.61 -2.94
N GLN A 104 8.08 7.04 -2.28
CA GLN A 104 7.44 6.27 -1.20
C GLN A 104 6.30 5.42 -1.74
N LYS A 105 5.93 4.40 -0.96
CA LYS A 105 4.79 3.52 -1.25
C LYS A 105 3.49 4.11 -0.74
N THR A 106 2.39 3.65 -1.32
CA THR A 106 1.06 3.98 -0.81
C THR A 106 0.76 3.20 0.48
N THR A 107 -0.15 3.70 1.30
CA THR A 107 -0.61 2.99 2.49
C THR A 107 -2.04 2.51 2.37
N ARG A 108 -2.29 1.29 2.84
CA ARG A 108 -3.62 0.74 3.03
C ARG A 108 -4.00 0.73 4.51
N GLU A 109 -5.24 1.08 4.77
CA GLU A 109 -5.83 1.08 6.11
C GLU A 109 -6.55 -0.24 6.39
N TYR A 110 -6.27 -0.83 7.56
CA TYR A 110 -6.99 -1.97 8.12
C TYR A 110 -7.54 -1.56 9.49
N ASN A 111 -8.81 -1.87 9.73
CA ASN A 111 -9.49 -1.55 10.98
C ASN A 111 -9.94 -2.86 11.64
N ILE A 112 -9.54 -3.08 12.89
CA ILE A 112 -9.95 -4.23 13.70
C ILE A 112 -10.70 -3.70 14.91
N SER A 113 -11.97 -4.09 15.07
CA SER A 113 -12.75 -3.72 16.25
C SER A 113 -12.17 -4.39 17.49
N ILE A 114 -12.16 -3.68 18.62
CA ILE A 114 -11.76 -4.27 19.91
C ILE A 114 -12.65 -5.47 20.27
N GLN A 115 -13.92 -5.45 19.85
CA GLN A 115 -14.88 -6.52 20.10
C GLN A 115 -14.60 -7.79 19.29
N ASP A 116 -13.86 -7.67 18.17
CA ASP A 116 -13.53 -8.79 17.30
C ASP A 116 -12.23 -9.49 17.73
N ILE A 117 -11.51 -8.94 18.73
CA ILE A 117 -10.28 -9.51 19.26
C ILE A 117 -10.62 -10.70 20.16
N THR A 118 -10.03 -11.86 19.86
CA THR A 118 -10.31 -13.13 20.54
C THR A 118 -9.09 -13.69 21.27
N ALA A 119 -7.88 -13.26 20.91
CA ALA A 119 -6.66 -13.70 21.56
C ALA A 119 -5.59 -12.61 21.55
N LEU A 120 -4.76 -12.59 22.60
CA LEU A 120 -3.60 -11.72 22.72
C LEU A 120 -2.40 -12.54 23.20
N SER A 121 -1.27 -12.42 22.50
CA SER A 121 0.04 -12.93 22.90
C SER A 121 1.05 -11.80 22.92
N TYR A 122 1.98 -11.86 23.85
CA TYR A 122 3.03 -10.85 23.99
C TYR A 122 4.36 -11.52 24.33
N LYS A 123 5.42 -11.15 23.61
CA LYS A 123 6.79 -11.53 23.95
C LYS A 123 7.75 -10.37 23.79
N LYS A 124 8.77 -10.34 24.65
CA LYS A 124 9.87 -9.39 24.54
C LYS A 124 10.91 -9.96 23.59
N GLU A 125 11.31 -9.16 22.61
CA GLU A 125 12.28 -9.59 21.60
C GLU A 125 13.50 -8.66 21.59
N SER A 126 14.59 -9.16 21.04
CA SER A 126 15.85 -8.44 20.93
C SER A 126 16.47 -8.76 19.58
N ARG A 127 16.55 -7.78 18.69
CA ARG A 127 17.07 -7.97 17.33
C ARG A 127 18.27 -7.05 17.12
N THR A 128 19.41 -7.60 16.72
CA THR A 128 20.56 -6.78 16.34
C THR A 128 20.45 -6.41 14.86
N PRO A 129 20.24 -5.13 14.51
CA PRO A 129 20.13 -4.73 13.11
C PRO A 129 21.45 -4.98 12.37
N THR A 130 21.40 -5.82 11.32
CA THR A 130 22.56 -6.23 10.52
C THR A 130 23.29 -5.03 9.94
N SER A 131 22.57 -4.02 9.45
CA SER A 131 23.14 -2.78 8.90
C SER A 131 23.97 -2.00 9.92
N ARG A 132 23.48 -1.88 11.17
CA ARG A 132 24.21 -1.20 12.25
C ARG A 132 25.45 -1.98 12.65
N ARG A 133 25.36 -3.32 12.70
CA ARG A 133 26.49 -4.21 12.99
C ARG A 133 27.57 -4.09 11.92
N VAL A 134 27.19 -4.09 10.65
CA VAL A 134 28.12 -3.92 9.51
C VAL A 134 28.73 -2.52 9.52
N ARG A 135 27.95 -1.46 9.72
CA ARG A 135 28.48 -0.10 9.80
C ARG A 135 29.47 0.06 10.95
N ASN A 136 29.14 -0.47 12.12
CA ASN A 136 30.03 -0.39 13.27
C ASN A 136 31.28 -1.26 13.08
N PHE A 137 31.17 -2.38 12.36
CA PHE A 137 32.33 -3.16 11.92
C PHE A 137 33.24 -2.35 11.00
N LEU A 138 32.69 -1.63 10.02
CA LEU A 138 33.48 -0.80 9.11
C LEU A 138 34.19 0.35 9.84
N LEU A 139 33.56 0.96 10.85
CA LEU A 139 34.12 2.10 11.57
C LEU A 139 35.10 1.71 12.69
N PHE A 140 34.85 0.60 13.38
CA PHE A 140 35.56 0.23 14.61
C PHE A 140 36.00 -1.25 14.65
N GLY A 141 36.01 -1.92 13.50
CA GLY A 141 36.40 -3.32 13.37
C GLY A 141 35.52 -4.28 14.20
N VAL A 142 36.12 -5.39 14.63
CA VAL A 142 35.44 -6.44 15.41
C VAL A 142 34.85 -5.90 16.72
N LEU A 143 35.54 -4.96 17.38
CA LEU A 143 35.05 -4.32 18.61
C LEU A 143 33.75 -3.55 18.36
N GLY A 144 33.64 -2.81 17.25
CA GLY A 144 32.41 -2.13 16.87
C GLY A 144 31.24 -3.09 16.63
N ALA A 145 31.50 -4.21 15.95
CA ALA A 145 30.48 -5.23 15.73
C ALA A 145 30.00 -5.86 17.05
N ALA A 146 30.94 -6.18 17.96
CA ALA A 146 30.64 -6.80 19.25
C ALA A 146 29.87 -5.86 20.21
N LEU A 147 30.14 -4.55 20.15
CA LEU A 147 29.49 -3.55 21.01
C LEU A 147 28.18 -3.00 20.43
N THR A 148 27.74 -3.49 19.28
CA THR A 148 26.47 -3.06 18.67
C THR A 148 25.31 -3.53 19.54
N ARG A 149 24.64 -2.59 20.20
CA ARG A 149 23.50 -2.89 21.07
C ARG A 149 22.31 -3.39 20.22
N PRO A 150 21.65 -4.48 20.64
CA PRO A 150 20.43 -4.93 19.99
C PRO A 150 19.30 -3.94 20.23
N ASP A 151 18.40 -3.83 19.26
CA ASP A 151 17.16 -3.11 19.43
C ASP A 151 16.22 -3.94 20.32
N LYS A 152 15.67 -3.26 21.31
CA LYS A 152 14.72 -3.83 22.26
C LYS A 152 13.33 -3.74 21.65
N LEU A 153 12.79 -4.87 21.24
CA LEU A 153 11.50 -4.97 20.59
C LEU A 153 10.47 -5.65 21.50
N ALA A 154 9.21 -5.50 21.12
CA ALA A 154 8.07 -6.24 21.66
C ALA A 154 7.26 -6.75 20.48
N GLN A 155 6.97 -8.06 20.49
CA GLN A 155 6.03 -8.66 19.56
C GLN A 155 4.68 -8.82 20.25
N ILE A 156 3.61 -8.41 19.57
CA ILE A 156 2.22 -8.59 20.00
C ILE A 156 1.52 -9.37 18.90
N ASP A 157 0.95 -10.53 19.23
CA ASP A 157 0.10 -11.28 18.31
C ASP A 157 -1.35 -11.12 18.74
N ILE A 158 -2.19 -10.67 17.82
CA ILE A 158 -3.59 -10.33 18.03
C ILE A 158 -4.42 -11.26 17.16
N GLY A 159 -5.12 -12.21 17.78
CA GLY A 159 -6.11 -13.03 17.10
C GLY A 159 -7.44 -12.29 17.02
N PHE A 160 -8.07 -12.29 15.86
CA PHE A 160 -9.37 -11.65 15.65
C PHE A 160 -10.21 -12.40 14.62
N THR A 161 -11.52 -12.19 14.63
CA THR A 161 -12.45 -12.80 13.66
C THR A 161 -13.14 -11.71 12.85
N ASP A 162 -13.12 -11.85 11.53
CA ASP A 162 -13.95 -10.98 10.69
C ASP A 162 -15.41 -11.47 10.77
N SER A 163 -16.32 -10.56 11.11
CA SER A 163 -17.76 -10.83 11.17
C SER A 163 -18.40 -11.00 9.78
N SER A 164 -17.69 -10.66 8.70
CA SER A 164 -18.27 -10.58 7.35
C SER A 164 -18.49 -11.93 6.64
N PRO A 165 -17.65 -12.97 6.75
CA PRO A 165 -17.99 -14.30 6.26
C PRO A 165 -18.62 -15.18 7.35
N ASN A 166 -19.63 -15.98 6.99
CA ASN A 166 -20.20 -17.04 7.82
C ASN A 166 -19.82 -18.41 7.21
N PRO A 167 -19.00 -19.25 7.87
CA PRO A 167 -18.49 -19.10 9.24
C PRO A 167 -17.37 -18.05 9.38
N PRO A 168 -17.19 -17.47 10.58
CA PRO A 168 -16.11 -16.52 10.85
C PRO A 168 -14.73 -17.15 10.56
N VAL A 169 -13.86 -16.40 9.89
CA VAL A 169 -12.49 -16.83 9.59
C VAL A 169 -11.55 -16.26 10.65
N PRO A 170 -10.75 -17.10 11.34
CA PRO A 170 -9.75 -16.62 12.29
C PRO A 170 -8.60 -15.96 11.53
N ASN A 171 -8.25 -14.75 11.97
CA ASN A 171 -7.19 -13.94 11.42
C ASN A 171 -6.19 -13.60 12.52
N THR A 172 -4.98 -13.21 12.12
CA THR A 172 -3.92 -12.85 13.07
C THR A 172 -3.19 -11.61 12.59
N LEU A 173 -3.00 -10.66 13.50
CA LEU A 173 -2.12 -9.52 13.32
C LEU A 173 -0.93 -9.68 14.25
N THR A 174 0.27 -9.72 13.69
CA THR A 174 1.52 -9.65 14.43
C THR A 174 2.11 -8.26 14.29
N LEU A 175 2.39 -7.62 15.43
CA LEU A 175 3.03 -6.30 15.52
C LEU A 175 4.40 -6.45 16.15
N LEU A 176 5.44 -5.93 15.51
CA LEU A 176 6.78 -5.82 16.07
C LEU A 176 7.13 -4.34 16.25
N LEU A 177 7.13 -3.91 17.51
CA LEU A 177 7.27 -2.51 17.90
C LEU A 177 8.51 -2.32 18.78
N LYS A 178 8.92 -1.06 18.99
CA LYS A 178 9.83 -0.72 20.09
C LYS A 178 9.24 -1.21 21.40
N ARG A 179 10.07 -1.70 22.31
CA ARG A 179 9.62 -2.39 23.52
C ARG A 179 8.72 -1.55 24.42
N ASP A 180 9.06 -0.28 24.63
CA ASP A 180 8.27 0.67 25.41
C ASP A 180 6.90 0.93 24.80
N THR A 181 6.86 1.21 23.49
CA THR A 181 5.62 1.36 22.72
C THR A 181 4.77 0.08 22.77
N GLY A 182 5.36 -1.08 22.47
CA GLY A 182 4.63 -2.35 22.46
C GLY A 182 4.15 -2.78 23.85
N THR A 183 4.86 -2.43 24.92
CA THR A 183 4.38 -2.69 26.30
C THR A 183 3.15 -1.83 26.60
N THR A 184 3.20 -0.54 26.28
CA THR A 184 2.06 0.39 26.44
C THR A 184 0.86 -0.08 25.64
N LEU A 185 1.06 -0.43 24.37
CA LEU A 185 0.00 -0.91 23.49
C LEU A 185 -0.63 -2.21 24.03
N LYS A 186 0.19 -3.16 24.49
CA LYS A 186 -0.29 -4.39 25.14
C LYS A 186 -1.13 -4.09 26.38
N ASP A 187 -0.68 -3.20 27.26
CA ASP A 187 -1.42 -2.84 28.48
C ASP A 187 -2.78 -2.22 28.14
N GLN A 188 -2.83 -1.33 27.15
CA GLN A 188 -4.08 -0.73 26.67
C GLN A 188 -5.01 -1.77 26.03
N LEU A 189 -4.48 -2.70 25.24
CA LEU A 189 -5.28 -3.77 24.64
C LEU A 189 -5.88 -4.70 25.70
N VAL A 190 -5.09 -5.08 26.72
CA VAL A 190 -5.60 -5.86 27.86
C VAL A 190 -6.71 -5.10 28.58
N GLN A 191 -6.53 -3.80 28.81
CA GLN A 191 -7.53 -2.96 29.47
C GLN A 191 -8.83 -2.84 28.67
N LEU A 192 -8.75 -2.65 27.34
CA LEU A 192 -9.91 -2.44 26.47
C LEU A 192 -10.65 -3.74 26.14
N THR A 193 -9.93 -4.85 25.98
CA THR A 193 -10.52 -6.16 25.62
C THR A 193 -10.91 -7.00 26.84
N GLY A 194 -10.29 -6.77 28.00
CA GLY A 194 -10.36 -7.67 29.14
C GLY A 194 -9.62 -9.01 28.95
N ILE A 195 -8.93 -9.20 27.81
CA ILE A 195 -8.18 -10.42 27.50
C ILE A 195 -6.79 -10.32 28.13
N THR A 196 -6.39 -11.36 28.85
CA THR A 196 -5.01 -11.45 29.37
C THR A 196 -4.07 -11.88 28.25
N ALA A 197 -2.99 -11.12 28.05
CA ALA A 197 -1.96 -11.49 27.07
C ALA A 197 -1.17 -12.71 27.56
N VAL A 198 -1.11 -13.76 26.74
CA VAL A 198 -0.32 -14.97 27.02
C VAL A 198 1.13 -14.75 26.58
N GLU A 199 2.09 -15.14 27.41
CA GLU A 199 3.48 -15.19 27.01
C GLU A 199 3.72 -16.55 26.31
N PRO A 200 4.08 -16.59 25.01
CA PRO A 200 4.28 -17.85 24.32
C PRO A 200 5.46 -18.61 24.94
N GLU A 201 5.27 -19.91 25.15
CA GLU A 201 6.34 -20.77 25.68
C GLU A 201 7.55 -20.69 24.74
N ALA A 202 8.72 -20.46 25.32
CA ALA A 202 9.96 -20.50 24.56
C ALA A 202 10.13 -21.93 24.03
N ASN A 203 9.96 -22.12 22.72
CA ASN A 203 10.30 -23.38 22.07
C ASN A 203 11.78 -23.65 22.33
N SER A 204 12.05 -24.55 23.29
CA SER A 204 13.38 -25.01 23.70
C SER A 204 14.04 -25.85 22.64
#